data_AF-A0A1G5BPK9-F1
#
_entry.id   AF-A0A1G5BPK9-F1
#
_cell.length_a   1.000
_cell.length_b   1.000
_cell.length_c   1.000
_cell.angle_alpha   90.00
_cell.angle_beta   90.00
_cell.angle_gamma   90.00
#
_symmetry.space_group_name_H-M   'P 1'
#
loop_
_entity.id
_entity.type
_entity.pdbx_description
1 polymer ?
#
loop_
_entity_poly.entity_id
_entity_poly.type
_entity_poly.pdbx_seq_one_letter_code
_entity_poly.pdbx_strand_id
1 'polypeptide(L)'
;MLLAEFGMPTVSELRDGKKHEIYKFVQGYSAGAKAGRAVFHGAADVLTLGLWEIVGTPVEGTFSGDEMAYEVSYDKDDRVDQVIALKK
;
A
#
# COMPACT_ATOMS: atom_id res chain seq x y z
N MET A 1 -4.50 -7.93 8.18
CA MET A 1 -3.12 -8.36 8.50
C MET A 1 -2.19 -7.28 7.94
N LEU A 2 -1.47 -6.52 8.77
CA LEU A 2 -0.63 -5.37 8.34
C LEU A 2 0.38 -5.77 7.25
N LEU A 3 1.03 -6.92 7.41
CA LEU A 3 2.02 -7.45 6.46
C LEU A 3 1.45 -7.76 5.06
N ALA A 4 0.18 -8.16 4.98
CA ALA A 4 -0.45 -8.47 3.69
C ALA A 4 -0.73 -7.20 2.87
N GLU A 5 -0.98 -6.08 3.55
CA GLU A 5 -1.33 -4.81 2.90
C GLU A 5 -0.08 -3.96 2.63
N PHE A 6 0.85 -3.90 3.60
CA PHE A 6 1.98 -2.97 3.58
C PHE A 6 3.34 -3.63 3.43
N GLY A 7 3.39 -4.97 3.44
CA GLY A 7 4.64 -5.72 3.39
C GLY A 7 5.39 -5.74 4.72
N MET A 8 6.65 -6.20 4.67
CA MET A 8 7.55 -6.18 5.81
C MET A 8 8.01 -4.75 6.13
N PRO A 9 8.28 -4.43 7.41
CA PRO A 9 8.84 -3.14 7.75
C PRO A 9 10.18 -2.93 7.06
N THR A 10 10.44 -1.71 6.61
CA THR A 10 11.71 -1.29 5.99
C THR A 10 12.80 -1.15 7.05
N VAL A 11 12.43 -0.78 8.27
CA VAL A 11 13.32 -0.68 9.43
C VAL A 11 12.63 -1.34 10.61
N SER A 12 13.36 -2.12 11.40
CA SER A 12 12.92 -2.64 12.69
C SER A 12 14.05 -2.44 13.69
N GLU A 13 13.80 -1.67 14.74
CA GLU A 13 14.79 -1.34 15.76
C GLU A 13 14.18 -1.34 17.17
N LEU A 14 15.05 -1.37 18.17
CA LEU A 14 14.66 -1.26 19.58
C LEU A 14 15.12 0.11 20.10
N ARG A 15 14.17 0.96 20.48
CA ARG A 15 14.39 2.35 20.94
C ARG A 15 13.70 2.52 22.28
N ASP A 16 14.41 3.02 23.30
CA ASP A 16 13.89 3.23 24.65
C ASP A 16 13.20 2.00 25.29
N GLY A 17 13.71 0.80 24.97
CA GLY A 17 13.15 -0.47 25.45
C GLY A 17 11.86 -0.90 24.75
N LYS A 18 11.42 -0.16 23.73
CA LYS A 18 10.27 -0.52 22.87
C LYS A 18 10.72 -0.89 21.47
N LYS A 19 9.95 -1.74 20.81
CA LYS A 19 10.15 -2.05 19.40
C LYS A 19 9.53 -0.94 18.55
N HIS A 20 10.29 -0.42 17.59
CA HIS A 20 9.85 0.55 16.60
C HIS A 20 10.08 -0.02 15.20
N GLU A 21 9.07 0.08 14.34
CA GLU A 21 9.13 -0.38 12.96
C GLU A 21 8.69 0.73 12.01
N ILE A 22 9.41 0.92 10.91
CA ILE A 22 9.03 1.85 9.85
C ILE A 22 8.45 1.06 8.68
N TYR A 23 7.20 1.36 8.34
CA TYR A 23 6.51 0.84 7.18
C TYR A 23 6.48 1.90 6.08
N LYS A 24 6.96 1.53 4.89
CA LYS A 24 6.94 2.39 3.71
C LYS A 24 6.22 1.69 2.58
N PHE A 25 5.22 2.35 2.00
CA PHE A 25 4.39 1.78 0.95
C PHE A 25 3.81 2.87 0.05
N VAL A 26 3.38 2.48 -1.15
CA VAL A 26 2.67 3.38 -2.06
C VAL A 26 1.17 3.19 -1.87
N GLN A 27 0.46 4.27 -1.53
CA GLN A 27 -0.97 4.21 -1.27
C GLN A 27 -1.73 3.79 -2.53
N GLY A 28 -2.64 2.82 -2.39
CA GLY A 28 -3.42 2.28 -3.51
C GLY A 28 -2.69 1.25 -4.37
N TYR A 29 -1.49 0.80 -3.99
CA TYR A 29 -0.69 -0.19 -4.74
C TYR A 29 -0.53 -1.54 -4.02
N SER A 30 -1.39 -1.85 -3.04
CA SER A 30 -1.42 -3.17 -2.41
C SER A 30 -1.75 -4.27 -3.41
N ALA A 31 -1.45 -5.52 -3.06
CA ALA A 31 -1.69 -6.67 -3.93
C ALA A 31 -3.18 -6.79 -4.33
N GLY A 32 -4.09 -6.55 -3.38
CA GLY A 32 -5.53 -6.53 -3.63
C GLY A 32 -5.95 -5.39 -4.57
N ALA A 33 -5.41 -4.19 -4.38
CA ALA A 33 -5.70 -3.04 -5.25
C ALA A 33 -5.20 -3.27 -6.69
N LYS A 34 -4.04 -3.91 -6.85
CA LYS A 34 -3.51 -4.30 -8.18
C LYS A 34 -4.38 -5.37 -8.84
N ALA A 35 -4.75 -6.40 -8.09
CA ALA A 35 -5.61 -7.47 -8.60
C ALA A 35 -7.00 -6.95 -9.00
N GLY A 36 -7.59 -6.08 -8.19
CA GLY A 36 -8.89 -5.45 -8.48
C GLY A 36 -8.85 -4.62 -9.77
N ARG A 37 -7.79 -3.82 -9.97
CA ARG A 37 -7.60 -3.10 -11.25
C ARG A 37 -7.48 -4.04 -12.43
N ALA A 38 -6.66 -5.09 -12.33
CA ALA A 38 -6.51 -6.05 -13.43
C ALA A 38 -7.85 -6.72 -13.80
N VAL A 39 -8.66 -7.12 -12.81
CA VAL A 39 -10.00 -7.67 -13.04
C VAL A 39 -10.92 -6.64 -13.68
N PHE A 40 -10.92 -5.40 -13.19
CA PHE A 40 -11.73 -4.32 -13.74
C PHE A 40 -11.35 -4.02 -15.19
N HIS A 41 -10.05 -3.90 -15.50
CA HIS A 41 -9.55 -3.68 -16.85
C HIS A 41 -9.97 -4.81 -17.78
N GLY A 42 -9.75 -6.07 -17.40
CA GLY A 42 -10.17 -7.20 -18.23
C GLY A 42 -11.68 -7.27 -18.47
N ALA A 43 -12.50 -6.95 -17.46
CA ALA A 43 -13.94 -6.87 -17.61
C ALA A 43 -14.36 -5.72 -18.54
N ALA A 44 -13.75 -4.54 -18.37
CA ALA A 44 -14.02 -3.38 -19.20
C ALA A 44 -13.58 -3.61 -20.66
N ASP A 45 -12.47 -4.29 -20.90
CA ASP A 45 -12.03 -4.68 -22.23
C ASP A 45 -13.06 -5.59 -22.91
N VAL A 46 -13.55 -6.62 -22.22
CA VAL A 46 -14.59 -7.50 -22.77
C VAL A 46 -15.87 -6.72 -23.09
N LEU A 47 -16.33 -5.88 -22.16
CA LEU A 47 -17.57 -5.11 -22.32
C LEU A 47 -17.47 -4.05 -23.42
N THR A 48 -16.27 -3.55 -23.70
CA THR A 48 -16.02 -2.50 -24.70
C THR A 48 -15.41 -3.05 -25.99
N LEU A 49 -15.30 -4.37 -26.13
CA LEU A 49 -14.65 -5.04 -27.27
C LEU A 49 -13.20 -4.56 -27.49
N GLY A 50 -12.48 -4.28 -26.41
CA GLY A 50 -11.09 -3.83 -26.39
C GLY A 50 -10.90 -2.31 -26.51
N LEU A 51 -11.97 -1.51 -26.55
CA LEU A 51 -11.84 -0.04 -26.61
C LEU A 51 -11.36 0.58 -25.30
N TRP A 52 -11.57 -0.10 -24.16
CA TRP A 52 -11.18 0.38 -22.84
C TRP A 52 -9.67 0.58 -22.72
N GLU A 53 -8.84 -0.29 -23.30
CA GLU A 53 -7.37 -0.16 -23.25
C GLU A 53 -6.86 1.21 -23.78
N ILE A 54 -7.57 1.81 -24.75
CA ILE A 54 -7.19 3.10 -25.37
C ILE A 54 -7.40 4.28 -24.42
N VAL A 55 -8.43 4.22 -23.58
CA VAL A 55 -8.84 5.33 -22.69
C VAL A 55 -8.40 5.11 -21.25
N GLY A 56 -8.55 3.88 -20.75
CA GLY A 56 -8.28 3.53 -19.34
C GLY A 56 -6.79 3.48 -19.01
N THR A 57 -5.96 2.91 -19.88
CA THR A 57 -4.52 2.72 -19.62
C THR A 57 -3.74 4.04 -19.45
N PRO A 58 -3.97 5.09 -20.28
CA PRO A 58 -3.34 6.39 -20.05
C PRO A 58 -3.79 7.06 -18.76
N VAL A 59 -5.05 6.88 -18.36
CA VAL A 59 -5.61 7.46 -17.12
C VAL A 59 -4.97 6.82 -15.88
N GLU A 60 -4.75 5.50 -15.89
CA GLU A 60 -4.01 4.82 -14.82
C GLU A 60 -2.59 5.35 -14.63
N GLY A 61 -1.91 5.76 -15.71
CA GLY A 61 -0.58 6.36 -15.65
C GLY A 61 -0.52 7.72 -14.95
N THR A 62 -1.65 8.41 -14.79
CA THR A 62 -1.73 9.71 -14.07
C THR A 62 -1.93 9.55 -12.56
N PHE A 63 -2.37 8.37 -12.10
CA PHE A 63 -2.45 8.06 -10.68
C PHE A 63 -1.06 7.72 -10.14
N SER A 64 -0.24 8.75 -9.93
CA SER A 64 0.95 8.65 -9.08
C SER A 64 0.50 8.34 -7.66
N GLY A 65 0.59 7.09 -7.23
CA GLY A 65 0.33 6.75 -5.83
C GLY A 65 1.31 7.49 -4.92
N ASP A 66 0.81 8.07 -3.83
CA ASP A 66 1.65 8.76 -2.87
C ASP A 66 2.47 7.76 -2.05
N GLU A 67 3.77 8.04 -1.92
CA GLU A 67 4.66 7.24 -1.08
C GLU A 67 4.47 7.65 0.39
N MET A 68 3.91 6.74 1.16
CA MET A 68 3.62 6.92 2.57
C MET A 68 4.69 6.24 3.43
N ALA A 69 5.00 6.85 4.58
CA ALA A 69 5.85 6.24 5.59
C ALA A 69 5.24 6.42 6.97
N TYR A 70 5.16 5.34 7.74
CA TYR A 70 4.65 5.32 9.11
C TYR A 70 5.66 4.67 10.04
N GLU A 71 5.88 5.27 11.20
CA GLU A 71 6.53 4.62 12.34
C GLU A 71 5.45 4.00 13.22
N VAL A 72 5.63 2.74 13.59
CA VAL A 72 4.76 1.98 14.48
C VAL A 72 5.59 1.52 15.67
N SER A 73 5.16 1.82 16.88
CA SER A 73 5.77 1.27 18.09
C SER A 73 4.87 0.24 18.76
N TYR A 74 5.50 -0.62 19.55
CA TYR A 74 4.85 -1.74 20.22
C TYR A 74 5.09 -1.68 21.73
N ASP A 75 4.08 -2.08 22.49
CA ASP A 75 4.17 -2.29 23.93
C ASP A 75 4.93 -3.58 24.28
N LYS A 76 5.07 -3.82 25.59
CA LYS A 76 5.75 -4.99 26.15
C LYS A 76 5.11 -6.34 25.81
N ASP A 77 3.86 -6.35 25.34
CA ASP A 77 3.11 -7.54 24.97
C ASP A 77 3.05 -7.67 23.42
N ASP A 78 3.95 -6.97 22.70
CA ASP A 78 4.05 -6.90 21.23
C ASP A 78 2.79 -6.37 20.54
N ARG A 79 1.99 -5.54 21.23
CA ARG A 79 0.82 -4.88 20.65
C ARG A 79 1.15 -3.47 20.21
N VAL A 80 0.56 -3.03 19.10
CA VAL A 80 0.73 -1.65 18.63
C VAL A 80 0.25 -0.67 19.70
N ASP A 81 1.13 0.24 20.12
CA ASP A 81 0.81 1.29 21.10
C ASP A 81 0.73 2.68 20.47
N GLN A 82 1.47 2.94 19.39
CA GLN A 82 1.47 4.20 18.66
C GLN A 82 1.76 4.03 17.17
N VAL A 83 1.17 4.91 16.35
CA VAL A 83 1.42 5.03 14.90
C VAL A 83 1.61 6.50 14.55
N ILE A 84 2.73 6.85 13.90
CA ILE A 84 3.09 8.21 13.50
C ILE A 84 3.33 8.25 11.99
N ALA A 85 2.70 9.19 11.28
CA ALA A 85 3.01 9.44 9.88
C ALA A 85 4.32 10.25 9.76
N LEU A 86 5.31 9.71 9.04
CA LEU A 86 6.61 10.34 8.79
C LEU A 86 6.60 11.19 7.51
N LYS A 87 5.77 10.83 6.54
CA LYS A 87 5.61 11.52 5.26
C LYS A 87 4.16 11.39 4.79
N LYS A 88 3.60 12.50 4.31
CA LYS A 88 2.30 12.58 3.61
C LYS A 88 2.55 12.94 2.16
#